data_AF-A0A1F2RYA2-F1
#
_entry.id   AF-A0A1F2RYA2-F1
#
_cell.length_a   1.000
_cell.length_b   1.000
_cell.length_c   1.000
_cell.angle_alpha   90.00
_cell.angle_beta   90.00
_cell.angle_gamma   90.00
#
_symmetry.space_group_name_H-M   'P 1'
#
loop_
_entity.id
_entity.type
_entity.pdbx_description
1 polymer ?
#
loop_
_entity_poly.entity_id
_entity_poly.type
_entity_poly.pdbx_seq_one_letter_code
_entity_poly.pdbx_strand_id
1 'polypeptide(L)'
;MPLVMVMMSLTLLTGLAAALVVGTMTETAVVAGYRYGVEAFYAAEGIVEFGIRDLALAPDWEAVVSGASTSAFVDGPAEGLRQVAGMTVDLAQATADVNGLASSGADGPLRFRLYAYGRFADLAPAVGAPPHIYLCLWVAETTAGLRLVGRAWGPTGAERSIAVSLARVAADDAIGPGGVHVQSWEELR
;
A
#
# COMPACT_ATOMS: atom_id res chain seq x y z
N MET A 1 56.69 -1.20 29.51
CA MET A 1 56.56 -1.39 28.04
C MET A 1 55.54 -2.45 27.63
N PRO A 2 55.53 -3.70 28.14
CA PRO A 2 54.57 -4.73 27.67
C PRO A 2 53.11 -4.39 28.00
N LEU A 3 52.85 -3.76 29.16
CA LEU A 3 51.50 -3.37 29.58
C LEU A 3 50.86 -2.34 28.62
N VAL A 4 51.62 -1.37 28.13
CA VAL A 4 51.13 -0.35 27.19
C VAL A 4 50.74 -1.00 25.86
N MET A 5 51.54 -1.95 25.36
CA MET A 5 51.19 -2.71 24.16
C MET A 5 49.90 -3.50 24.35
N VAL A 6 49.76 -4.22 25.48
CA VAL A 6 48.53 -4.98 25.77
C VAL A 6 47.31 -4.05 25.85
N MET A 7 47.41 -2.91 26.51
CA MET A 7 46.31 -1.94 26.61
C MET A 7 45.93 -1.37 25.24
N MET A 8 46.91 -1.05 24.40
CA MET A 8 46.65 -0.58 23.03
C MET A 8 45.99 -1.67 22.18
N SER A 9 46.48 -2.92 22.24
CA SER A 9 45.88 -4.04 21.53
C SER A 9 44.45 -4.33 21.99
N LEU A 10 44.18 -4.31 23.29
CA LEU A 10 42.82 -4.49 23.82
C LEU A 10 41.88 -3.38 23.37
N THR A 11 42.33 -2.12 23.37
CA THR A 11 41.54 -0.98 22.90
C THR A 11 41.23 -1.08 21.40
N LEU A 12 42.18 -1.55 20.60
CA LEU A 12 41.97 -1.79 19.16
C LEU A 12 40.97 -2.93 18.93
N LEU A 13 41.07 -4.02 19.70
CA LEU A 13 40.16 -5.16 19.60
C LEU A 13 38.73 -4.79 20.03
N THR A 14 38.56 -3.99 21.08
CA THR A 14 37.22 -3.52 21.47
C THR A 14 36.64 -2.55 20.46
N GLY A 15 37.45 -1.64 19.91
CA GLY A 15 37.05 -0.76 18.81
C GLY A 15 36.59 -1.55 17.58
N LEU A 16 37.34 -2.58 17.19
CA LEU A 16 36.99 -3.45 16.07
C LEU A 16 35.72 -4.26 16.34
N ALA A 17 35.57 -4.81 17.53
CA ALA A 17 34.36 -5.54 17.93
C ALA A 17 33.12 -4.63 17.89
N ALA A 18 33.23 -3.39 18.39
CA ALA A 18 32.14 -2.42 18.35
C ALA A 18 31.77 -2.04 16.91
N ALA A 19 32.77 -1.81 16.05
CA ALA A 19 32.54 -1.50 14.64
C ALA A 19 31.83 -2.65 13.91
N LEU A 20 32.24 -3.90 14.17
CA LEU A 20 31.59 -5.08 13.60
C LEU A 20 30.12 -5.18 14.01
N VAL A 21 29.83 -4.98 15.31
CA VAL A 21 28.45 -5.02 15.83
C VAL A 21 27.58 -3.96 15.16
N VAL A 22 28.07 -2.71 15.06
CA VAL A 22 27.32 -1.62 14.41
C VAL A 22 27.09 -1.92 12.92
N GLY A 23 28.11 -2.47 12.23
CA GLY A 23 27.99 -2.90 10.84
C GLY A 23 26.88 -3.94 10.66
N THR A 24 26.92 -5.02 11.43
CA THR A 24 25.90 -6.08 11.35
C THR A 24 24.50 -5.58 11.72
N MET A 25 24.37 -4.71 12.72
CA MET A 25 23.08 -4.09 13.07
C MET A 25 22.51 -3.24 11.92
N THR A 26 23.37 -2.47 11.26
CA THR A 26 22.98 -1.63 10.13
C THR A 26 22.53 -2.47 8.94
N GLU A 27 23.29 -3.51 8.59
CA GLU A 27 22.93 -4.45 7.52
C GLU A 27 21.60 -5.16 7.82
N THR A 28 21.40 -5.62 9.05
CA THR A 28 20.15 -6.26 9.48
C THR A 28 18.97 -5.29 9.35
N ALA A 29 19.15 -4.03 9.73
CA ALA A 29 18.12 -3.00 9.61
C ALA A 29 17.79 -2.69 8.14
N VAL A 30 18.79 -2.60 7.27
CA VAL A 30 18.60 -2.37 5.83
C VAL A 30 17.87 -3.55 5.18
N VAL A 31 18.28 -4.78 5.48
CA VAL A 31 17.63 -5.99 4.95
C VAL A 31 16.18 -6.08 5.41
N ALA A 32 15.91 -5.78 6.69
CA ALA A 32 14.56 -5.76 7.22
C ALA A 32 13.69 -4.72 6.51
N GLY A 33 14.19 -3.49 6.37
CA GLY A 33 13.49 -2.42 5.66
C GLY A 33 13.20 -2.74 4.20
N TYR A 34 14.17 -3.33 3.49
CA TYR A 34 13.97 -3.79 2.12
C TYR A 34 12.86 -4.85 2.03
N ARG A 35 12.89 -5.86 2.89
CA ARG A 35 11.86 -6.91 2.92
C ARG A 35 10.47 -6.33 3.18
N TYR A 36 10.32 -5.45 4.17
CA TYR A 36 9.03 -4.82 4.47
C TYR A 36 8.55 -3.92 3.33
N GLY A 37 9.45 -3.25 2.62
CA GLY A 37 9.11 -2.47 1.43
C GLY A 37 8.58 -3.34 0.29
N VAL A 38 9.18 -4.52 0.07
CA VAL A 38 8.71 -5.49 -0.92
C VAL A 38 7.36 -6.09 -0.53
N GLU A 39 7.19 -6.48 0.74
CA GLU A 39 5.91 -7.00 1.24
C GLU A 39 4.79 -5.95 1.12
N ALA A 40 5.05 -4.68 1.47
CA ALA A 40 4.10 -3.60 1.31
C ALA A 40 3.77 -3.36 -0.17
N PHE A 41 4.74 -3.47 -1.08
CA PHE A 41 4.50 -3.33 -2.52
C PHE A 41 3.53 -4.41 -3.02
N TYR A 42 3.81 -5.68 -2.73
CA TYR A 42 2.92 -6.79 -3.13
C TYR A 42 1.55 -6.70 -2.46
N ALA A 43 1.48 -6.20 -1.23
CA ALA A 43 0.20 -6.00 -0.56
C ALA A 43 -0.61 -4.85 -1.20
N ALA A 44 0.06 -3.79 -1.68
CA ALA A 44 -0.56 -2.72 -2.47
C ALA A 44 -1.08 -3.25 -3.82
N GLU A 45 -0.34 -4.12 -4.50
CA GLU A 45 -0.83 -4.82 -5.70
C GLU A 45 -2.06 -5.66 -5.37
N GLY A 46 -2.00 -6.45 -4.29
CA GLY A 46 -3.07 -7.33 -3.88
C GLY A 46 -4.38 -6.60 -3.59
N ILE A 47 -4.35 -5.44 -2.93
CA ILE A 47 -5.58 -4.66 -2.70
C ILE A 47 -6.14 -4.05 -3.99
N VAL A 48 -5.28 -3.69 -4.95
CA VAL A 48 -5.72 -3.22 -6.27
C VAL A 48 -6.35 -4.35 -7.06
N GLU A 49 -5.74 -5.53 -7.12
CA GLU A 49 -6.29 -6.71 -7.80
C GLU A 49 -7.64 -7.12 -7.19
N PHE A 50 -7.73 -7.11 -5.85
CA PHE A 50 -8.99 -7.29 -5.14
C PHE A 50 -10.03 -6.25 -5.59
N GLY A 51 -9.64 -4.97 -5.60
CA GLY A 51 -10.49 -3.86 -6.03
C GLY A 51 -11.00 -4.02 -7.46
N ILE A 52 -10.14 -4.41 -8.40
CA ILE A 52 -10.51 -4.66 -9.80
C ILE A 52 -11.58 -5.76 -9.86
N ARG A 53 -11.38 -6.86 -9.15
CA ARG A 53 -12.34 -7.97 -9.11
C ARG A 53 -13.66 -7.56 -8.48
N ASP A 54 -13.62 -6.83 -7.38
CA ASP A 54 -14.80 -6.37 -6.65
C ASP A 54 -15.61 -5.37 -7.49
N LEU A 55 -14.94 -4.40 -8.12
CA LEU A 55 -15.56 -3.39 -8.99
C LEU A 55 -16.07 -3.96 -10.32
N ALA A 56 -15.49 -5.06 -10.81
CA ALA A 56 -16.03 -5.78 -11.96
C ALA A 56 -17.40 -6.40 -11.67
N LEU A 57 -17.65 -6.77 -10.41
CA LEU A 57 -18.93 -7.28 -9.95
C LEU A 57 -19.89 -6.17 -9.52
N ALA A 58 -19.40 -4.95 -9.31
CA ALA A 58 -20.22 -3.80 -8.96
C ALA A 58 -21.14 -3.39 -10.13
N PRO A 59 -22.47 -3.39 -9.94
CA PRO A 59 -23.42 -3.05 -11.00
C PRO A 59 -23.40 -1.56 -11.35
N ASP A 60 -23.09 -0.71 -10.37
CA ASP A 60 -23.12 0.74 -10.50
C ASP A 60 -21.82 1.37 -9.95
N TRP A 61 -21.03 1.98 -10.83
CA TRP A 61 -19.81 2.69 -10.47
C TRP A 61 -20.08 4.09 -9.93
N GLU A 62 -21.23 4.69 -10.24
CA GLU A 62 -21.61 6.01 -9.71
C GLU A 62 -21.88 5.90 -8.19
N ALA A 63 -22.56 4.83 -7.75
CA ALA A 63 -22.72 4.52 -6.33
C ALA A 63 -21.39 4.34 -5.60
N VAL A 64 -20.38 3.77 -6.25
CA VAL A 64 -19.04 3.59 -5.69
C VAL A 64 -18.31 4.94 -5.55
N VAL A 65 -18.28 5.74 -6.61
CA VAL A 65 -17.57 7.03 -6.61
C VAL A 65 -18.26 8.07 -5.73
N SER A 66 -19.59 8.00 -5.61
CA SER A 66 -20.35 8.83 -4.65
C SER A 66 -20.20 8.37 -3.20
N GLY A 67 -19.55 7.23 -2.95
CA GLY A 67 -19.39 6.63 -1.62
C GLY A 67 -20.68 6.05 -1.04
N ALA A 68 -21.74 5.92 -1.84
CA ALA A 68 -22.99 5.26 -1.45
C ALA A 68 -22.83 3.73 -1.37
N SER A 69 -21.84 3.18 -2.08
CA SER A 69 -21.45 1.77 -2.04
C SER A 69 -19.97 1.65 -1.68
N THR A 70 -19.66 0.76 -0.74
CA THR A 70 -18.30 0.42 -0.34
C THR A 70 -18.07 -1.08 -0.48
N SER A 71 -16.81 -1.50 -0.48
CA SER A 71 -16.47 -2.92 -0.51
C SER A 71 -16.97 -3.64 0.76
N ALA A 72 -17.11 -4.97 0.67
CA ALA A 72 -17.26 -5.82 1.85
C ALA A 72 -15.97 -5.86 2.70
N PHE A 73 -14.84 -5.47 2.13
CA PHE A 73 -13.56 -5.34 2.83
C PHE A 73 -13.42 -3.94 3.44
N VAL A 74 -14.11 -3.72 4.57
CA VAL A 74 -14.03 -2.51 5.39
C VAL A 74 -13.95 -2.89 6.87
N ASP A 75 -13.01 -2.29 7.60
CA ASP A 75 -12.72 -2.66 9.00
C ASP A 75 -13.37 -1.73 10.05
N GLY A 76 -14.23 -0.81 9.62
CA GLY A 76 -14.84 0.19 10.51
C GLY A 76 -15.36 1.41 9.75
N PRO A 77 -15.33 2.61 10.37
CA PRO A 77 -15.59 3.88 9.68
C PRO A 77 -14.47 4.26 8.71
N ALA A 78 -14.81 5.00 7.64
CA ALA A 78 -13.87 5.46 6.61
C ALA A 78 -12.91 6.57 7.07
N GLU A 79 -13.01 6.97 8.33
CA GLU A 79 -12.16 7.97 8.98
C GLU A 79 -11.59 7.40 10.30
N GLY A 80 -10.61 8.11 10.84
CA GLY A 80 -10.03 7.84 12.14
C GLY A 80 -8.68 7.12 12.10
N LEU A 81 -8.15 6.88 13.29
CA LEU A 81 -6.81 6.34 13.48
C LEU A 81 -6.83 4.81 13.52
N ARG A 82 -5.85 4.19 12.87
CA ARG A 82 -5.63 2.74 12.87
C ARG A 82 -4.22 2.45 13.35
N GLN A 83 -4.12 1.54 14.32
CA GLN A 83 -2.83 1.08 14.85
C GLN A 83 -2.35 -0.12 14.05
N VAL A 84 -1.16 0.01 13.45
CA VAL A 84 -0.57 -0.96 12.53
C VAL A 84 0.88 -1.13 12.94
N ALA A 85 1.27 -2.27 13.52
CA ALA A 85 2.67 -2.60 13.78
C ALA A 85 3.53 -1.49 14.45
N GLY A 86 2.95 -0.72 15.37
CA GLY A 86 3.64 0.37 16.07
C GLY A 86 3.59 1.74 15.38
N MET A 87 2.95 1.84 14.21
CA MET A 87 2.60 3.10 13.55
C MET A 87 1.09 3.38 13.61
N THR A 88 0.74 4.66 13.50
CA THR A 88 -0.65 5.11 13.41
C THR A 88 -0.92 5.57 11.99
N VAL A 89 -1.94 4.99 11.35
CA VAL A 89 -2.45 5.42 10.04
C VAL A 89 -3.71 6.24 10.29
N ASP A 90 -3.72 7.50 9.86
CA ASP A 90 -4.91 8.34 9.85
C ASP A 90 -5.57 8.27 8.47
N LEU A 91 -6.78 7.69 8.40
CA LEU A 91 -7.49 7.50 7.14
C LEU A 91 -7.96 8.81 6.51
N ALA A 92 -8.26 9.83 7.32
CA ALA A 92 -8.65 11.14 6.81
C ALA A 92 -7.44 11.83 6.17
N GLN A 93 -6.28 11.79 6.85
CA GLN A 93 -5.04 12.32 6.31
C GLN A 93 -4.61 11.57 5.04
N ALA A 94 -4.63 10.23 5.06
CA ALA A 94 -4.25 9.44 3.89
C ALA A 94 -5.16 9.75 2.68
N THR A 95 -6.45 9.95 2.91
CA THR A 95 -7.40 10.34 1.85
C THR A 95 -7.11 11.76 1.34
N ALA A 96 -6.75 12.70 2.23
CA ALA A 96 -6.32 14.04 1.83
C ALA A 96 -5.02 13.99 1.01
N ASP A 97 -4.06 13.16 1.38
CA ASP A 97 -2.79 13.00 0.68
C ASP A 97 -2.99 12.45 -0.74
N VAL A 98 -3.82 11.42 -0.90
CA VAL A 98 -4.17 10.86 -2.23
C VAL A 98 -4.88 11.91 -3.10
N ASN A 99 -5.80 12.68 -2.52
CA ASN A 99 -6.44 13.79 -3.22
C ASN A 99 -5.47 14.93 -3.55
N GLY A 100 -4.44 15.15 -2.75
CA GLY A 100 -3.37 16.14 -3.03
C GLY A 100 -2.45 15.70 -4.17
N LEU A 101 -2.25 14.39 -4.35
CA LEU A 101 -1.49 13.82 -5.47
C LEU A 101 -2.27 13.78 -6.78
N ALA A 102 -3.60 13.96 -6.73
CA ALA A 102 -4.44 14.06 -7.90
C ALA A 102 -4.13 15.34 -8.68
N SER A 103 -3.20 15.27 -9.62
CA SER A 103 -2.89 16.38 -10.51
C SER A 103 -4.07 16.68 -11.44
N SER A 104 -4.22 17.94 -11.83
CA SER A 104 -5.16 18.39 -12.85
C SER A 104 -4.71 17.90 -14.22
N GLY A 105 -4.95 16.62 -14.52
CA GLY A 105 -4.81 16.06 -15.86
C GLY A 105 -5.93 16.54 -16.79
N ALA A 106 -6.07 15.89 -17.95
CA ALA A 106 -7.17 16.18 -18.89
C ALA A 106 -8.57 16.01 -18.24
N ASP A 107 -8.66 15.18 -17.21
CA ASP A 107 -9.88 14.90 -16.44
C ASP A 107 -10.19 15.93 -15.33
N GLY A 108 -9.32 16.93 -15.10
CA GLY A 108 -9.44 17.86 -13.98
C GLY A 108 -9.05 17.23 -12.63
N PRO A 109 -9.37 17.89 -11.49
CA PRO A 109 -9.01 17.39 -10.17
C PRO A 109 -9.88 16.18 -9.80
N LEU A 110 -9.27 14.99 -9.78
CA LEU A 110 -9.93 13.75 -9.36
C LEU A 110 -10.23 13.80 -7.86
N ARG A 111 -11.44 13.40 -7.49
CA ARG A 111 -11.83 13.24 -6.08
C ARG A 111 -11.85 11.77 -5.70
N PHE A 112 -10.78 11.36 -5.05
CA PHE A 112 -10.62 10.02 -4.49
C PHE A 112 -11.47 9.85 -3.23
N ARG A 113 -12.23 8.75 -3.21
CA ARG A 113 -12.98 8.28 -2.05
C ARG A 113 -12.46 6.93 -1.62
N LEU A 114 -12.40 6.71 -0.30
CA LEU A 114 -11.96 5.45 0.26
C LEU A 114 -13.05 4.38 0.05
N TYR A 115 -12.70 3.29 -0.64
CA TYR A 115 -13.63 2.24 -1.06
C TYR A 115 -13.46 0.93 -0.29
N ALA A 116 -12.22 0.50 -0.05
CA ALA A 116 -11.90 -0.71 0.68
C ALA A 116 -10.69 -0.47 1.59
N TYR A 117 -10.70 -1.03 2.80
CA TYR A 117 -9.60 -0.86 3.76
C TYR A 117 -9.68 -1.87 4.89
N GLY A 118 -8.51 -2.21 5.42
CA GLY A 118 -8.40 -3.14 6.53
C GLY A 118 -7.02 -3.77 6.60
N ARG A 119 -6.85 -4.81 7.41
CA ARG A 119 -5.57 -5.50 7.54
C ARG A 119 -5.40 -6.52 6.42
N PHE A 120 -4.18 -6.70 5.93
CA PHE A 120 -3.87 -7.68 4.89
C PHE A 120 -4.25 -9.12 5.29
N ALA A 121 -4.14 -9.44 6.58
CA ALA A 121 -4.58 -10.72 7.13
C ALA A 121 -6.08 -10.99 6.95
N ASP A 122 -6.91 -9.94 6.93
CA ASP A 122 -8.37 -10.06 6.77
C ASP A 122 -8.74 -10.22 5.29
N LEU A 123 -7.92 -9.67 4.37
CA LEU A 123 -8.10 -9.82 2.93
C LEU A 123 -7.73 -11.22 2.44
N ALA A 124 -6.64 -11.78 2.98
CA ALA A 124 -6.08 -13.06 2.56
C ALA A 124 -5.85 -14.01 3.76
N PRO A 125 -6.91 -14.41 4.49
CA PRO A 125 -6.79 -15.20 5.72
C PRO A 125 -6.15 -16.58 5.48
N ALA A 126 -6.30 -17.14 4.27
CA ALA A 126 -5.78 -18.45 3.91
C ALA A 126 -4.25 -18.51 3.75
N VAL A 127 -3.58 -17.36 3.59
CA VAL A 127 -2.15 -17.29 3.21
C VAL A 127 -1.23 -17.16 4.43
N GLY A 128 -1.79 -17.09 5.66
CA GLY A 128 -0.99 -16.82 6.86
C GLY A 128 -0.30 -15.45 6.77
N ALA A 129 -0.98 -14.50 6.12
CA ALA A 129 -0.50 -13.17 5.81
C ALA A 129 -0.02 -12.44 7.09
N PRO A 130 1.09 -11.67 7.00
CA PRO A 130 1.59 -10.93 8.15
C PRO A 130 0.52 -9.94 8.64
N PRO A 131 0.17 -9.95 9.95
CA PRO A 131 -0.91 -9.12 10.50
C PRO A 131 -0.54 -7.62 10.59
N HIS A 132 0.63 -7.27 10.08
CA HIS A 132 1.29 -5.98 10.27
C HIS A 132 1.14 -5.03 9.08
N ILE A 133 0.45 -5.45 8.02
CA ILE A 133 0.19 -4.62 6.85
C ILE A 133 -1.25 -4.15 6.86
N TYR A 134 -1.43 -2.85 6.70
CA TYR A 134 -2.73 -2.20 6.56
C TYR A 134 -2.89 -1.70 5.13
N LEU A 135 -4.09 -1.88 4.59
CA LEU A 135 -4.41 -1.60 3.20
C LEU A 135 -5.50 -0.56 3.11
N CYS A 136 -5.39 0.28 2.08
CA CYS A 136 -6.45 1.16 1.62
C CYS A 136 -6.54 1.13 0.10
N LEU A 137 -7.75 1.25 -0.41
CA LEU A 137 -8.07 1.40 -1.81
C LEU A 137 -8.98 2.60 -1.97
N TRP A 138 -8.55 3.57 -2.76
CA TRP A 138 -9.38 4.70 -3.17
C TRP A 138 -9.80 4.56 -4.62
N VAL A 139 -10.97 5.13 -4.91
CA VAL A 139 -11.60 5.18 -6.22
C VAL A 139 -11.90 6.63 -6.58
N ALA A 140 -11.68 6.98 -7.83
CA ALA A 140 -12.13 8.24 -8.41
C ALA A 140 -12.68 7.99 -9.81
N GLU A 141 -13.62 8.80 -10.25
CA GLU A 141 -14.13 8.79 -11.63
C GLU A 141 -13.22 9.60 -12.54
N THR A 142 -13.00 9.08 -13.75
CA THR A 142 -12.30 9.75 -14.85
C THR A 142 -13.21 9.77 -16.08
N THR A 143 -12.86 10.53 -17.13
CA THR A 143 -13.64 10.50 -18.38
C THR A 143 -13.62 9.14 -19.08
N ALA A 144 -12.61 8.31 -18.80
CA ALA A 144 -12.45 6.98 -19.41
C ALA A 144 -12.97 5.83 -18.52
N GLY A 145 -13.36 6.09 -17.26
CA GLY A 145 -13.84 5.09 -16.33
C GLY A 145 -13.47 5.42 -14.88
N LEU A 146 -12.71 4.53 -14.24
CA LEU A 146 -12.27 4.70 -12.84
C LEU A 146 -10.76 4.76 -12.74
N ARG A 147 -10.26 5.57 -11.80
CA ARG A 147 -8.87 5.50 -11.32
C ARG A 147 -8.86 4.96 -9.91
N LEU A 148 -8.08 3.92 -9.69
CA LEU A 148 -7.82 3.31 -8.40
C LEU A 148 -6.47 3.75 -7.87
N VAL A 149 -6.38 3.90 -6.55
CA VAL A 149 -5.11 3.99 -5.85
C VAL A 149 -5.14 2.97 -4.73
N GLY A 150 -4.27 1.97 -4.77
CA GLY A 150 -4.03 1.07 -3.65
C GLY A 150 -2.81 1.53 -2.88
N ARG A 151 -2.89 1.53 -1.55
CA ARG A 151 -1.76 1.83 -0.66
C ARG A 151 -1.67 0.81 0.45
N ALA A 152 -0.44 0.46 0.79
CA ALA A 152 -0.14 -0.43 1.89
C ALA A 152 0.86 0.22 2.84
N TRP A 153 0.60 0.10 4.14
CA TRP A 153 1.52 0.46 5.20
C TRP A 153 1.95 -0.78 5.96
N GLY A 154 3.25 -1.01 6.04
CA GLY A 154 3.88 -2.10 6.76
C GLY A 154 4.74 -1.61 7.94
N PRO A 155 5.43 -2.53 8.62
CA PRO A 155 6.32 -2.20 9.74
C PRO A 155 7.36 -1.13 9.38
N THR A 156 7.87 -0.43 10.40
CA THR A 156 9.01 0.51 10.27
C THR A 156 8.77 1.69 9.31
N GLY A 157 7.50 2.01 9.01
CA GLY A 157 7.15 3.10 8.09
C GLY A 157 7.26 2.70 6.61
N ALA A 158 7.27 1.40 6.29
CA ALA A 158 7.19 0.95 4.91
C ALA A 158 5.84 1.38 4.32
N GLU A 159 5.86 2.23 3.30
CA GLU A 159 4.67 2.68 2.57
C GLU A 159 4.86 2.47 1.07
N ARG A 160 3.87 1.88 0.41
CA ARG A 160 3.87 1.67 -1.04
C ARG A 160 2.50 1.97 -1.62
N SER A 161 2.49 2.59 -2.79
CA SER A 161 1.27 3.03 -3.47
C SER A 161 1.31 2.65 -4.95
N ILE A 162 0.17 2.23 -5.48
CA ILE A 162 -0.01 1.85 -6.88
C ILE A 162 -1.29 2.49 -7.38
N ALA A 163 -1.23 3.08 -8.57
CA ALA A 163 -2.37 3.63 -9.26
C ALA A 163 -2.70 2.82 -10.51
N VAL A 164 -3.99 2.61 -10.76
CA VAL A 164 -4.49 1.85 -11.91
C VAL A 164 -5.68 2.56 -12.52
N SER A 165 -5.72 2.66 -13.84
CA SER A 165 -6.90 3.17 -14.55
C SER A 165 -7.69 2.02 -15.15
N LEU A 166 -9.00 2.02 -14.99
CA LEU A 166 -9.94 0.98 -15.39
C LEU A 166 -10.99 1.56 -16.33
N ALA A 167 -11.33 0.81 -17.38
CA ALA A 167 -12.48 1.08 -18.22
C ALA A 167 -13.44 -0.12 -18.21
N ARG A 168 -14.74 0.16 -18.27
CA ARG A 168 -15.74 -0.89 -18.43
C ARG A 168 -15.83 -1.27 -19.90
N VAL A 169 -15.73 -2.56 -20.18
CA VAL A 169 -15.92 -3.12 -21.52
C VAL A 169 -17.37 -3.59 -21.59
N ALA A 170 -18.14 -3.01 -22.52
CA ALA A 170 -19.50 -3.47 -22.78
C ALA A 170 -19.47 -4.93 -23.22
N ALA A 171 -20.49 -5.69 -22.83
CA ALA A 171 -20.68 -7.03 -23.37
C ALA A 171 -20.87 -6.91 -24.88
N ASP A 172 -19.97 -7.53 -25.64
CA ASP A 172 -20.09 -7.69 -27.09
C ASP A 172 -20.28 -9.18 -27.36
N ASP A 173 -21.32 -9.54 -28.11
CA ASP A 173 -21.66 -10.92 -28.47
C ASP A 173 -20.49 -11.66 -29.13
N ALA A 174 -19.50 -10.93 -29.68
CA ALA A 174 -18.30 -11.48 -30.30
C ALA A 174 -17.10 -11.71 -29.35
N ILE A 175 -17.00 -11.00 -28.21
CA ILE A 175 -15.78 -10.94 -27.37
C ILE A 175 -16.00 -11.56 -25.98
N GLY A 176 -17.25 -11.68 -25.53
CA GLY A 176 -17.60 -12.34 -24.27
C GLY A 176 -18.36 -11.44 -23.30
N PRO A 177 -18.65 -11.92 -22.07
CA PRO A 177 -19.40 -11.13 -21.11
C PRO A 177 -18.66 -9.83 -20.78
N GLY A 178 -19.42 -8.75 -20.62
CA GLY A 178 -18.89 -7.43 -20.25
C GLY A 178 -18.00 -7.52 -19.00
N GLY A 179 -16.95 -6.71 -18.97
CA GLY A 179 -15.90 -6.84 -17.97
C GLY A 179 -15.18 -5.53 -17.70
N VAL A 180 -14.04 -5.61 -17.01
CA VAL A 180 -13.18 -4.47 -16.71
C VAL A 180 -11.84 -4.67 -17.40
N HIS A 181 -11.35 -3.62 -18.06
CA HIS A 181 -10.05 -3.60 -18.71
C HIS A 181 -9.12 -2.61 -18.00
N VAL A 182 -7.91 -3.06 -17.70
CA VAL A 182 -6.85 -2.22 -17.12
C VAL A 182 -6.21 -1.41 -18.25
N GLN A 183 -6.29 -0.09 -18.17
CA GLN A 183 -5.73 0.84 -19.15
C GLN A 183 -4.32 1.28 -18.81
N SER A 184 -4.04 1.55 -17.54
CA SER A 184 -2.70 1.94 -17.06
C SER A 184 -2.40 1.33 -15.70
N TRP A 185 -1.12 1.09 -15.44
CA TRP A 185 -0.59 0.63 -14.15
C TRP A 185 0.66 1.44 -13.81
N GLU A 186 0.64 2.13 -12.67
CA GLU A 186 1.63 3.14 -12.29
C GLU A 186 2.05 2.95 -10.83
N GLU A 187 3.34 2.80 -10.56
CA GLU A 187 3.86 2.88 -9.19
C GLU A 187 3.94 4.35 -8.77
N LEU A 188 3.32 4.71 -7.64
CA LEU A 188 3.42 6.04 -7.05
C LEU A 188 4.53 6.03 -6.00
N ARG A 189 5.59 6.83 -6.23
CA ARG A 189 6.74 6.98 -5.33
C ARG A 189 6.68 8.26 -4.53
#